data_AF-A0A5T7Z7A7-F1
#
_entry.id   AF-A0A5T7Z7A7-F1
#
_cell.length_a   1.000
_cell.length_b   1.000
_cell.length_c   1.000
_cell.angle_alpha   90.00
_cell.angle_beta   90.00
_cell.angle_gamma   90.00
#
_symmetry.space_group_name_H-M   'P 1'
#
loop_
_entity.id
_entity.type
_entity.pdbx_description
1 polymer ?
#
loop_
_entity_poly.entity_id
_entity_poly.type
_entity_poly.pdbx_seq_one_letter_code
_entity_poly.pdbx_strand_id
1 'polypeptide(L)'
;MVNIINKKSLFLLSMMACSTSYAASFDCNKATSDVEKMICSDHKLSRLDDYLSQNYKIAMSPDMPEGSKSKIRESQIDWLNKRNTCTDVQCIEKMYSKQMDYLWNECFDHIHGKIEYVKYSEAIDKIKRDLNSQEYNKTHKKPEEVIRELSSKN
;
A
#
# COMPACT_ATOMS: atom_id res chain seq x y z
N MET A 1 31.49 13.76 -52.73
CA MET A 1 31.64 12.60 -51.83
C MET A 1 30.53 12.65 -50.79
N VAL A 2 29.73 11.57 -50.72
CA VAL A 2 28.76 11.13 -49.66
C VAL A 2 27.66 12.15 -49.26
N ASN A 3 26.37 12.07 -49.64
CA ASN A 3 25.31 11.04 -49.68
C ASN A 3 24.50 10.88 -48.37
N ILE A 4 23.17 11.03 -48.51
CA ILE A 4 22.02 10.48 -47.75
C ILE A 4 21.81 10.96 -46.28
N ILE A 5 20.64 11.53 -45.97
CA ILE A 5 19.47 10.84 -45.36
C ILE A 5 18.39 11.85 -44.95
N ASN A 6 17.28 11.77 -45.69
CA ASN A 6 15.96 12.29 -45.36
C ASN A 6 15.40 11.47 -44.19
N LYS A 7 15.23 12.05 -43.00
CA LYS A 7 14.56 11.36 -41.88
C LYS A 7 13.27 12.10 -41.59
N LYS A 8 12.18 11.59 -42.16
CA LYS A 8 10.82 11.89 -41.73
C LYS A 8 10.78 11.66 -40.21
N SER A 9 10.62 12.73 -39.45
CA SER A 9 10.50 12.67 -38.00
C SER A 9 9.20 11.96 -37.66
N LEU A 10 9.25 10.64 -37.52
CA LEU A 10 8.18 9.85 -36.93
C LEU A 10 8.19 10.17 -35.43
N PHE A 11 7.35 11.13 -35.02
CA PHE A 11 7.06 11.34 -33.61
C PHE A 11 6.24 10.13 -33.15
N LEU A 12 6.93 9.09 -32.64
CA LEU A 12 6.28 8.01 -31.92
C LEU A 12 5.69 8.64 -30.65
N LEU A 13 4.40 8.98 -30.74
CA LEU A 13 3.57 9.29 -29.58
C LEU A 13 3.51 8.02 -28.73
N SER A 14 4.47 7.89 -27.82
CA SER A 14 4.46 6.89 -26.77
C SER A 14 3.17 7.12 -25.98
N MET A 15 2.18 6.25 -26.21
CA MET A 15 1.02 6.14 -25.32
C MET A 15 1.58 5.72 -23.98
N MET A 16 1.79 6.71 -23.12
CA MET A 16 2.07 6.56 -21.72
C MET A 16 0.80 5.93 -21.13
N ALA A 17 0.75 4.60 -21.12
CA ALA A 17 -0.29 3.87 -20.43
C ALA A 17 -0.19 4.28 -18.96
N CYS A 18 -1.15 5.08 -18.49
CA CYS A 18 -1.35 5.33 -17.08
C CYS A 18 -1.71 4.00 -16.43
N SER A 19 -0.69 3.25 -16.01
CA SER A 19 -0.87 2.18 -15.03
C SER A 19 -1.45 2.85 -13.79
N THR A 20 -2.71 2.61 -13.49
CA THR A 20 -3.30 2.92 -12.18
C THR A 20 -2.58 2.03 -11.17
N SER A 21 -1.41 2.47 -10.72
CA SER A 21 -0.64 1.79 -9.69
C SER A 21 -1.36 2.03 -8.38
N TYR A 22 -2.02 0.99 -7.86
CA TYR A 22 -2.48 0.98 -6.49
C TYR A 22 -1.22 1.04 -5.62
N ALA A 23 -1.10 2.11 -4.83
CA ALA A 23 -0.01 2.24 -3.87
C ALA A 23 -0.31 1.30 -2.71
N ALA A 24 0.07 0.04 -2.87
CA ALA A 24 0.44 -0.77 -1.73
C ALA A 24 1.90 -0.44 -1.39
N SER A 25 2.33 -0.78 -0.18
CA SER A 25 3.71 -0.65 0.25
C SER A 25 4.68 -1.58 -0.50
N PHE A 26 4.15 -2.44 -1.37
CA PHE A 26 4.87 -3.31 -2.30
C PHE A 26 4.39 -3.10 -3.75
N ASP A 27 5.17 -3.57 -4.72
CA ASP A 27 4.83 -3.47 -6.14
C ASP A 27 3.68 -4.43 -6.48
N CYS A 28 2.47 -3.88 -6.64
CA CYS A 28 1.29 -4.66 -7.01
C CYS A 28 1.45 -5.45 -8.32
N ASN A 29 2.34 -5.06 -9.23
CA ASN A 29 2.60 -5.84 -10.44
C ASN A 29 3.37 -7.14 -10.18
N LYS A 30 3.93 -7.29 -8.96
CA LYS A 30 4.63 -8.50 -8.49
C LYS A 30 3.82 -9.27 -7.46
N ALA A 31 2.55 -8.92 -7.25
CA ALA A 31 1.65 -9.64 -6.35
C ALA A 31 1.45 -11.07 -6.87
N THR A 32 1.79 -12.07 -6.05
CA THR A 32 1.68 -13.49 -6.41
C THR A 32 0.63 -14.21 -5.59
N SER A 33 0.50 -13.87 -4.30
CA SER A 33 -0.47 -14.48 -3.41
C SER A 33 -1.87 -13.86 -3.56
N ASP A 34 -2.91 -14.62 -3.22
CA ASP A 34 -4.28 -14.12 -3.23
C ASP A 34 -4.49 -12.98 -2.23
N VAL A 35 -3.78 -12.99 -1.10
CA VAL A 35 -3.78 -11.90 -0.12
C VAL A 35 -3.19 -10.62 -0.71
N GLU A 36 -2.05 -10.70 -1.40
CA GLU A 36 -1.46 -9.53 -2.08
C GLU A 36 -2.39 -8.98 -3.17
N LYS A 37 -3.01 -9.85 -3.96
CA LYS A 37 -3.99 -9.45 -4.99
C LYS A 37 -5.22 -8.78 -4.37
N MET A 38 -5.72 -9.28 -3.24
CA MET A 38 -6.81 -8.65 -2.48
C MET A 38 -6.39 -7.26 -1.97
N ILE A 39 -5.19 -7.12 -1.40
CA ILE A 39 -4.66 -5.83 -0.94
C ILE A 39 -4.54 -4.83 -2.10
N CYS A 40 -4.03 -5.28 -3.25
CA CYS A 40 -3.86 -4.43 -4.43
C CYS A 40 -5.16 -4.04 -5.13
N SER A 41 -6.21 -4.86 -5.00
CA SER A 41 -7.49 -4.62 -5.67
C SER A 41 -8.50 -3.87 -4.80
N ASP A 42 -8.38 -3.94 -3.48
CA ASP A 42 -9.23 -3.22 -2.55
C ASP A 42 -8.54 -1.91 -2.10
N HIS A 43 -9.12 -0.77 -2.49
CA HIS A 43 -8.54 0.54 -2.17
C HIS A 43 -8.39 0.78 -0.67
N LYS A 44 -9.32 0.31 0.16
CA LYS A 44 -9.22 0.46 1.62
C LYS A 44 -8.03 -0.34 2.14
N LEU A 45 -7.86 -1.59 1.71
CA LEU A 45 -6.72 -2.41 2.10
C LEU A 45 -5.39 -1.81 1.62
N SER A 46 -5.32 -1.34 0.37
CA SER A 46 -4.14 -0.66 -0.18
C SER A 46 -3.74 0.55 0.66
N ARG A 47 -4.71 1.40 1.04
CA ARG A 47 -4.44 2.58 1.88
C ARG A 47 -4.06 2.22 3.31
N LEU A 48 -4.67 1.19 3.89
CA LEU A 48 -4.26 0.66 5.21
C LEU A 48 -2.81 0.13 5.17
N ASP A 49 -2.41 -0.49 4.06
CA ASP A 49 -1.03 -0.95 3.85
C ASP A 49 -0.03 0.21 3.78
N ASP A 50 -0.37 1.28 3.07
CA ASP A 50 0.42 2.52 3.05
C ASP A 50 0.60 3.14 4.44
N TYR A 51 -0.49 3.25 5.22
CA TYR A 51 -0.43 3.82 6.56
C TYR A 51 0.40 2.94 7.51
N LEU A 52 0.22 1.62 7.46
CA LEU A 52 1.02 0.72 8.27
C LEU A 52 2.51 0.80 7.91
N SER A 53 2.84 0.89 6.61
CA SER A 53 4.21 1.06 6.14
C SER A 53 4.84 2.37 6.63
N GLN A 54 4.10 3.48 6.58
CA GLN A 54 4.54 4.76 7.14
C GLN A 54 4.80 4.67 8.65
N ASN A 55 3.83 4.13 9.41
CA ASN A 55 3.98 3.94 10.85
C ASN A 55 5.19 3.07 11.19
N TYR A 56 5.43 1.99 10.44
CA TYR A 56 6.60 1.14 10.63
C TYR A 56 7.91 1.89 10.37
N LYS A 57 7.99 2.72 9.33
CA LYS A 57 9.18 3.57 9.07
C LYS A 57 9.46 4.53 10.23
N ILE A 58 8.42 5.15 10.78
CA ILE A 58 8.53 6.04 11.94
C ILE A 58 9.02 5.24 13.17
N ALA A 59 8.44 4.07 13.41
CA ALA A 59 8.85 3.17 14.50
C ALA A 59 10.31 2.72 14.41
N MET A 60 10.88 2.67 13.19
CA MET A 60 12.28 2.33 12.98
C MET A 60 13.23 3.54 13.00
N SER A 61 12.72 4.75 13.23
CA SER A 61 13.54 5.97 13.26
C SER A 61 14.63 5.93 14.35
N PRO A 62 15.75 6.67 14.20
CA PRO A 62 16.83 6.68 15.17
C PRO A 62 16.39 7.01 16.60
N ASP A 63 15.38 7.85 16.75
CA ASP A 63 14.87 8.33 18.04
C ASP A 63 14.07 7.27 18.83
N MET A 64 13.73 6.15 18.19
CA MET A 64 13.02 5.05 18.85
C MET A 64 13.99 4.14 19.61
N PRO A 65 13.67 3.74 20.86
CA PRO A 65 14.50 2.80 21.63
C PRO A 65 14.67 1.45 20.92
N GLU A 66 15.87 0.87 21.00
CA GLU A 66 16.15 -0.41 20.32
C GLU A 66 15.28 -1.56 20.84
N GLY A 67 14.93 -1.54 22.13
CA GLY A 67 13.99 -2.51 22.71
C GLY A 67 12.61 -2.47 22.05
N SER A 68 12.06 -1.27 21.81
CA SER A 68 10.79 -1.09 21.10
C SER A 68 10.91 -1.50 19.64
N LYS A 69 12.03 -1.17 18.97
CA LYS A 69 12.30 -1.62 17.59
C LYS A 69 12.32 -3.15 17.48
N SER A 70 12.96 -3.85 18.41
CA SER A 70 13.01 -5.32 18.41
C SER A 70 11.61 -5.93 18.49
N LYS A 71 10.80 -5.49 19.46
CA LYS A 71 9.41 -5.95 19.61
C LYS A 71 8.57 -5.69 18.36
N ILE A 72 8.70 -4.50 17.77
CA ILE A 72 7.95 -4.12 16.58
C ILE A 72 8.36 -5.00 15.38
N ARG A 73 9.65 -5.28 15.19
CA ARG A 73 10.13 -6.20 14.13
C ARG A 73 9.54 -7.60 14.30
N GLU A 74 9.57 -8.14 15.52
CA GLU A 74 8.98 -9.45 15.83
C GLU A 74 7.47 -9.46 15.54
N SER A 75 6.75 -8.42 15.98
CA SER A 75 5.33 -8.29 15.70
C SER A 75 5.02 -8.20 14.21
N GLN A 76 5.88 -7.55 13.42
CA GLN A 76 5.67 -7.36 11.99
C GLN A 76 5.81 -8.69 11.23
N ILE A 77 6.77 -9.54 11.64
CA ILE A 77 6.96 -10.88 11.07
C ILE A 77 5.75 -11.78 11.41
N ASP A 78 5.34 -11.81 12.67
CA ASP A 78 4.16 -12.57 13.12
C ASP A 78 2.88 -12.08 12.43
N TRP A 79 2.71 -10.77 12.29
CA TRP A 79 1.61 -10.16 11.55
C TRP A 79 1.58 -10.59 10.08
N LEU A 80 2.72 -10.55 9.36
CA LEU A 80 2.80 -11.00 7.97
C LEU A 80 2.34 -12.45 7.83
N ASN A 81 2.80 -13.33 8.72
CA ASN A 81 2.41 -14.74 8.73
C ASN A 81 0.90 -14.89 8.92
N LYS A 82 0.31 -14.17 9.89
CA LYS A 82 -1.14 -14.22 10.18
C LYS A 82 -1.98 -13.64 9.05
N ARG A 83 -1.62 -12.46 8.53
CA ARG A 83 -2.32 -11.80 7.41
C ARG A 83 -2.34 -12.68 6.18
N ASN A 84 -1.25 -13.37 5.88
CA ASN A 84 -1.14 -14.24 4.70
C ASN A 84 -2.02 -15.50 4.78
N THR A 85 -2.64 -15.80 5.94
CA THR A 85 -3.65 -16.87 6.07
C THR A 85 -5.09 -16.42 5.80
N CYS A 86 -5.31 -15.13 5.62
CA CYS A 86 -6.65 -14.60 5.39
C CYS A 86 -7.21 -15.02 4.03
N THR A 87 -8.52 -15.30 4.00
CA THR A 87 -9.24 -15.73 2.79
C THR A 87 -10.22 -14.68 2.25
N ASP A 88 -10.37 -13.55 2.96
CA ASP A 88 -11.27 -12.47 2.57
C ASP A 88 -10.76 -11.10 3.05
N VAL A 89 -11.38 -10.05 2.52
CA VAL A 89 -11.05 -8.64 2.80
C VAL A 89 -11.26 -8.27 4.27
N GLN A 90 -12.29 -8.80 4.93
CA GLN A 90 -12.61 -8.45 6.32
C GLN A 90 -11.56 -9.01 7.29
N CYS A 91 -11.07 -10.22 7.02
CA CYS A 91 -9.96 -10.83 7.74
C CYS A 91 -8.70 -9.95 7.62
N ILE A 92 -8.35 -9.54 6.40
CA ILE A 92 -7.17 -8.72 6.14
C ILE A 92 -7.28 -7.35 6.84
N GLU A 93 -8.43 -6.68 6.73
CA GLU A 93 -8.70 -5.41 7.41
C GLU A 93 -8.52 -5.53 8.93
N LYS A 94 -9.02 -6.62 9.54
CA LYS A 94 -8.83 -6.90 10.97
C LYS A 94 -7.37 -7.09 11.33
N MET A 95 -6.55 -7.68 10.46
CA MET A 95 -5.11 -7.80 10.68
C MET A 95 -4.42 -6.44 10.62
N TYR A 96 -4.78 -5.57 9.67
CA TYR A 96 -4.26 -4.19 9.62
C TYR A 96 -4.63 -3.39 10.87
N SER A 97 -5.90 -3.42 11.28
CA SER A 97 -6.37 -2.75 12.49
C SER A 97 -5.54 -3.14 13.71
N LYS A 98 -5.39 -4.45 13.97
CA LYS A 98 -4.63 -4.95 15.12
C LYS A 98 -3.17 -4.50 15.10
N GLN A 99 -2.52 -4.54 13.93
CA GLN A 99 -1.11 -4.21 13.82
C GLN A 99 -0.87 -2.71 13.96
N MET A 100 -1.72 -1.88 13.36
CA MET A 100 -1.63 -0.42 13.52
C MET A 100 -1.84 0.00 14.97
N ASP A 101 -2.76 -0.64 15.69
CA ASP A 101 -2.99 -0.39 17.12
C ASP A 101 -1.81 -0.88 17.97
N TYR A 102 -1.22 -2.02 17.64
CA TYR A 102 -0.02 -2.52 18.31
C TYR A 102 1.16 -1.56 18.16
N LEU A 103 1.49 -1.14 16.93
CA LEU A 103 2.54 -0.15 16.69
C LEU A 103 2.26 1.17 17.41
N TRP A 104 0.99 1.58 17.51
CA TRP A 104 0.63 2.82 18.21
C TRP A 104 1.00 2.69 19.67
N ASN A 105 0.59 1.60 20.33
CA ASN A 105 0.85 1.38 21.74
C ASN A 105 2.35 1.28 22.05
N GLU A 106 3.14 0.61 21.21
CA GLU A 106 4.59 0.50 21.41
C GLU A 106 5.35 1.79 21.12
N CYS A 107 4.79 2.71 20.33
CA CYS A 107 5.45 3.96 19.95
C CYS A 107 4.92 5.21 20.65
N PHE A 108 3.75 5.14 21.28
CA PHE A 108 2.99 6.31 21.75
C PHE A 108 3.85 7.27 22.60
N ASP A 109 4.54 6.72 23.60
CA ASP A 109 5.35 7.50 24.55
C ASP A 109 6.60 8.13 23.92
N HIS A 110 6.99 7.69 22.72
CA HIS A 110 8.22 8.08 22.04
C HIS A 110 8.00 9.04 20.86
N ILE A 111 6.77 9.15 20.39
CA ILE A 111 6.40 9.94 19.19
C ILE A 111 5.73 11.28 19.57
N HIS A 112 5.60 11.61 20.87
CA HIS A 112 5.03 12.88 21.31
C HIS A 112 5.62 14.09 20.56
N GLY A 113 4.78 14.77 19.77
CA GLY A 113 5.16 15.95 18.96
C GLY A 113 5.54 15.67 17.50
N LYS A 114 5.62 14.41 17.05
CA LYS A 114 5.81 14.04 15.64
C LYS A 114 4.48 13.70 14.97
N ILE A 115 4.14 14.46 13.92
CA ILE A 115 2.78 14.64 13.37
C ILE A 115 2.35 13.54 12.36
N GLU A 116 3.20 12.57 12.06
CA GLU A 116 2.95 11.66 10.92
C GLU A 116 2.45 10.26 11.28
N TYR A 117 2.40 9.89 12.56
CA TYR A 117 1.84 8.59 12.93
C TYR A 117 0.30 8.62 12.80
N VAL A 118 -0.27 7.63 12.11
CA VAL A 118 -1.74 7.55 11.88
C VAL A 118 -2.34 6.36 12.63
N LYS A 119 -3.31 6.60 13.52
CA LYS A 119 -4.10 5.52 14.15
C LYS A 119 -5.02 4.84 13.15
N TYR A 120 -5.43 3.60 13.44
CA TYR A 120 -6.42 2.91 12.62
C TYR A 120 -7.72 3.71 12.44
N SER A 121 -8.27 4.29 13.51
CA SER A 121 -9.50 5.10 13.43
C SER A 121 -9.35 6.31 12.50
N GLU A 122 -8.23 7.03 12.61
CA GLU A 122 -7.92 8.20 11.78
C GLU A 122 -7.69 7.81 10.31
N ALA A 123 -7.02 6.68 10.07
CA ALA A 123 -6.83 6.12 8.73
C ALA A 123 -8.18 5.80 8.09
N ILE A 124 -9.09 5.14 8.81
CA ILE A 124 -10.42 4.81 8.32
C ILE A 124 -11.24 6.06 7.98
N ASP A 125 -11.18 7.11 8.79
CA ASP A 125 -11.89 8.35 8.51
C ASP A 125 -11.34 9.09 7.28
N LYS A 126 -10.02 9.02 7.05
CA LYS A 126 -9.40 9.52 5.81
C LYS A 126 -9.84 8.69 4.61
N ILE A 127 -9.76 7.36 4.69
CA ILE A 127 -10.13 6.44 3.61
C ILE A 127 -11.61 6.60 3.23
N LYS A 128 -12.51 6.70 4.21
CA LYS A 128 -13.95 6.93 3.95
C LYS A 128 -14.18 8.22 3.18
N ARG A 129 -13.46 9.30 3.51
CA ARG A 129 -13.54 10.56 2.76
C ARG A 129 -13.05 10.39 1.32
N ASP A 130 -11.94 9.69 1.11
CA ASP A 130 -11.40 9.41 -0.22
C ASP A 130 -12.39 8.61 -1.08
N LEU A 131 -12.96 7.53 -0.52
CA LEU A 131 -13.94 6.66 -1.19
C LEU A 131 -15.24 7.39 -1.55
N ASN A 132 -15.64 8.38 -0.73
CA ASN A 132 -16.84 9.18 -0.99
C ASN A 132 -16.60 10.31 -2.00
N SER A 133 -15.36 10.52 -2.45
CA SER A 133 -15.04 11.55 -3.44
C SER A 133 -15.52 11.12 -4.84
N GLN A 134 -16.03 12.08 -5.62
CA GLN A 134 -16.39 11.80 -7.02
C GLN A 134 -15.19 11.44 -7.89
N GLU A 135 -13.98 11.77 -7.46
CA GLU A 135 -12.74 11.50 -8.16
C GLU A 135 -12.33 10.02 -8.07
N TYR A 136 -12.65 9.36 -6.95
CA TYR A 136 -12.38 7.93 -6.76
C TYR A 136 -12.99 7.07 -7.87
N ASN A 137 -14.29 7.24 -8.12
CA ASN A 137 -15.02 6.46 -9.13
C ASN A 137 -14.56 6.73 -10.58
N LYS A 138 -13.83 7.82 -10.84
CA LYS A 138 -13.32 8.15 -12.19
C LYS A 138 -11.93 7.58 -12.43
N THR A 139 -11.14 7.41 -11.39
CA THR A 139 -9.71 7.11 -11.49
C THR A 139 -9.34 5.69 -11.04
N HIS A 140 -10.25 4.99 -10.36
CA HIS A 140 -9.99 3.65 -9.83
C HIS A 140 -10.82 2.59 -10.55
N LYS A 141 -10.16 1.50 -10.93
CA LYS A 141 -10.80 0.29 -11.46
C LYS A 141 -11.51 -0.46 -10.36
N LYS A 142 -12.51 -1.26 -10.75
CA LYS A 142 -13.20 -2.12 -9.81
C LYS A 142 -12.29 -3.28 -9.37
N PRO A 143 -12.42 -3.79 -8.12
CA PRO A 143 -11.53 -4.84 -7.62
C PRO A 143 -11.43 -6.07 -8.54
N GLU A 144 -12.54 -6.52 -9.12
CA GLU A 144 -12.58 -7.66 -10.05
C GLU A 144 -11.79 -7.44 -11.35
N GLU A 145 -11.68 -6.19 -11.80
CA GLU A 145 -10.89 -5.83 -12.97
C GLU A 145 -9.39 -5.88 -12.63
N VAL A 146 -9.01 -5.33 -11.47
CA VAL A 146 -7.63 -5.37 -10.98
C VAL A 146 -7.16 -6.81 -10.78
N ILE A 147 -7.97 -7.66 -10.12
CA ILE A 147 -7.64 -9.07 -9.90
C ILE A 147 -7.44 -9.80 -11.24
N ARG A 148 -8.29 -9.53 -12.23
CA ARG A 148 -8.18 -10.13 -13.57
C ARG A 148 -6.86 -9.74 -14.24
N GLU A 149 -6.49 -8.47 -14.17
CA GLU A 149 -5.22 -7.98 -14.73
C GLU A 149 -4.01 -8.61 -14.03
N LEU A 150 -4.01 -8.67 -12.69
CA LEU A 150 -2.94 -9.28 -11.91
C LEU A 150 -2.82 -10.79 -12.15
N SER A 151 -3.94 -11.48 -12.39
CA SER A 151 -3.96 -12.91 -12.69
C SER A 151 -3.53 -13.23 -14.12
N SER A 152 -3.62 -12.27 -15.04
CA SER A 152 -3.17 -12.44 -16.43
C SER A 152 -1.67 -12.24 -16.65
N LYS A 153 -0.98 -11.66 -15.67
CA LYS A 153 0.46 -11.33 -15.73
C LYS A 153 1.37 -12.37 -15.05
N ASN A 154 0.78 -13.25 -14.23
CA ASN A 154 1.45 -14.33 -13.52
C ASN A 154 1.22 -15.65 -14.24
#